data_AF-A0A1F9Z6J1-F1
#
_entry.id   AF-A0A1F9Z6J1-F1
#
_cell.length_a   1.000
_cell.length_b   1.000
_cell.length_c   1.000
_cell.angle_alpha   90.00
_cell.angle_beta   90.00
_cell.angle_gamma   90.00
#
_symmetry.space_group_name_H-M   'P 1'
#
loop_
_entity.id
_entity.type
_entity.pdbx_description
1 polymer ?
#
loop_
_entity_poly.entity_id
_entity_poly.type
_entity_poly.pdbx_seq_one_letter_code
_entity_poly.pdbx_strand_id
1 'polypeptide(L)'
;MAPTRKLLLDTLRMIAYRAETALAELVAPLIAKPDEARTVIKALFETAADLHPEPEAGILRVVIHPLGEPRLNRAVSKLLEHLNASEVDYPGTSLRLNFQLSSAV
;
A
#
# COMPACT_ATOMS: atom_id res chain seq x y z
N MET A 1 -15.34 26.29 -15.11
CA MET A 1 -14.05 26.81 -14.61
C MET A 1 -13.12 25.61 -14.44
N ALA A 2 -12.08 25.46 -15.25
CA ALA A 2 -11.10 24.39 -15.07
C ALA A 2 -10.28 24.67 -13.80
N PRO A 3 -9.95 23.65 -12.98
CA PRO A 3 -9.13 23.84 -11.79
C PRO A 3 -7.76 24.39 -12.20
N THR A 4 -7.28 25.40 -11.48
CA THR A 4 -5.90 25.88 -11.66
C THR A 4 -4.93 24.75 -11.32
N ARG A 5 -3.79 24.69 -12.03
CA ARG A 5 -2.71 23.71 -11.79
C ARG A 5 -2.35 23.59 -10.30
N LYS A 6 -2.31 24.72 -9.59
CA LYS A 6 -2.04 24.77 -8.15
C LYS A 6 -3.09 24.02 -7.33
N LEU A 7 -4.38 24.30 -7.54
CA LEU A 7 -5.46 23.65 -6.82
C LEU A 7 -5.44 22.12 -7.03
N LEU A 8 -5.18 21.67 -8.26
CA LEU A 8 -5.06 20.25 -8.56
C LEU A 8 -3.91 19.60 -7.78
N LEU A 9 -2.72 20.19 -7.83
CA LEU A 9 -1.54 19.67 -7.14
C LEU A 9 -1.71 19.66 -5.62
N ASP A 10 -2.26 20.72 -5.06
CA ASP A 10 -2.49 20.82 -3.62
C ASP A 10 -3.53 19.78 -3.16
N THR A 11 -4.57 19.52 -3.96
CA THR A 11 -5.56 18.47 -3.68
C THR A 11 -4.93 17.08 -3.70
N LEU A 12 -4.12 16.76 -4.71
CA LEU A 12 -3.43 15.47 -4.81
C LEU A 12 -2.47 15.25 -3.63
N ARG A 13 -1.71 16.28 -3.25
CA ARG A 13 -0.82 16.23 -2.08
C ARG A 13 -1.59 15.97 -0.79
N MET A 14 -2.73 16.64 -0.61
CA MET A 14 -3.57 16.45 0.59
C MET A 14 -4.15 15.03 0.67
N ILE A 15 -4.58 14.46 -0.45
CA ILE A 15 -5.08 13.08 -0.51
C ILE A 15 -3.95 12.09 -0.20
N ALA A 16 -2.79 12.25 -0.85
CA ALA A 16 -1.63 11.39 -0.62
C ALA A 16 -1.17 11.45 0.84
N TYR A 17 -1.06 12.66 1.42
CA TYR A 17 -0.67 12.85 2.82
C TYR A 17 -1.63 12.16 3.79
N ARG A 18 -2.95 12.25 3.53
CA ARG A 18 -3.97 11.59 4.37
C ARG A 18 -3.91 10.08 4.25
N ALA A 19 -3.75 9.55 3.03
CA ALA A 19 -3.61 8.11 2.80
C ALA A 19 -2.36 7.57 3.51
N GLU A 20 -1.21 8.23 3.36
CA GLU A 20 0.03 7.87 4.05
C GLU A 20 -0.14 7.91 5.58
N THR A 21 -0.82 8.93 6.11
CA THR A 21 -1.08 9.05 7.55
C THR A 21 -1.95 7.90 8.06
N ALA A 22 -3.03 7.56 7.36
CA ALA A 22 -3.89 6.43 7.71
C ALA A 22 -3.13 5.09 7.68
N LEU A 23 -2.28 4.87 6.67
CA LEU A 23 -1.44 3.67 6.61
C LEU A 23 -0.42 3.63 7.76
N ALA A 24 0.18 4.76 8.11
CA ALA A 24 1.12 4.84 9.23
C ALA A 24 0.42 4.55 10.58
N GLU A 25 -0.81 5.03 10.77
CA GLU A 25 -1.62 4.72 11.96
C GLU A 25 -1.94 3.21 12.07
N LEU A 26 -2.20 2.54 10.95
CA LEU A 26 -2.40 1.09 10.91
C LEU A 26 -1.12 0.30 11.23
N VAL A 27 0.05 0.80 10.83
CA VAL A 27 1.35 0.15 11.06
C VAL A 27 1.92 0.41 12.45
N ALA A 28 1.66 1.58 13.03
CA ALA A 28 2.15 2.00 14.34
C ALA A 28 2.02 0.94 15.46
N PRO A 29 0.86 0.26 15.65
CA PRO A 29 0.71 -0.78 16.69
C PRO A 29 1.40 -2.11 16.35
N LEU A 30 1.92 -2.27 15.13
CA LEU A 30 2.52 -3.53 14.64
C LEU A 30 4.04 -3.57 14.80
N ILE A 31 4.65 -2.45 15.20
CA ILE A 31 6.11 -2.28 15.32
C ILE A 31 6.50 -1.81 16.72
N ALA A 32 7.73 -2.12 17.14
CA ALA A 32 8.22 -1.78 18.48
C ALA A 32 8.36 -0.26 18.73
N LYS A 33 8.55 0.52 17.65
CA LYS A 33 8.72 1.98 17.70
C LYS A 33 7.67 2.64 16.81
N PRO A 34 6.52 3.03 17.35
CA PRO A 34 5.43 3.65 16.59
C PRO A 34 5.87 4.89 15.80
N ASP A 35 6.82 5.67 16.33
CA ASP A 35 7.36 6.87 15.66
C ASP A 35 8.07 6.55 14.33
N GLU A 36 8.50 5.31 14.12
CA GLU A 36 9.10 4.84 12.86
C GLU A 36 8.04 4.40 11.83
N ALA A 37 6.75 4.41 12.14
CA ALA A 37 5.70 3.87 11.25
C ALA A 37 5.66 4.55 9.87
N ARG A 38 5.83 5.88 9.83
CA ARG A 38 5.90 6.61 8.56
C ARG A 38 7.13 6.23 7.73
N THR A 39 8.25 5.94 8.39
CA THR A 39 9.46 5.43 7.72
C THR A 39 9.21 4.07 7.08
N VAL A 40 8.46 3.19 7.75
CA VAL A 40 8.07 1.88 7.19
C VAL A 40 7.17 2.04 5.96
N ILE A 41 6.15 2.90 6.02
CA ILE A 41 5.28 3.19 4.88
C ILE A 41 6.06 3.78 3.70
N LYS A 42 7.00 4.69 3.98
CA LYS A 42 7.87 5.24 2.93
C LYS A 42 8.73 4.18 2.26
N ALA A 43 9.35 3.30 3.05
CA ALA A 43 10.13 2.19 2.52
C ALA A 43 9.27 1.24 1.67
N LEU A 44 8.03 0.98 2.10
CA LEU A 44 7.06 0.21 1.32
C LEU A 44 6.76 0.85 -0.04
N PHE A 45 6.56 2.17 -0.09
CA PHE A 45 6.32 2.88 -1.36
C PHE A 45 7.52 2.90 -2.31
N GLU A 46 8.74 2.79 -1.78
CA GLU A 46 9.97 2.69 -2.57
C GLU A 46 10.28 1.25 -3.00
N THR A 47 9.56 0.27 -2.48
CA THR A 47 9.77 -1.15 -2.78
C THR A 47 9.10 -1.53 -4.09
N ALA A 48 9.82 -2.29 -4.93
CA ALA A 48 9.27 -2.82 -6.17
C ALA A 48 8.13 -3.82 -5.90
N ALA A 49 7.17 -3.85 -6.82
CA ALA A 49 6.10 -4.83 -6.80
C ALA A 49 5.82 -5.35 -8.21
N ASP A 50 5.59 -6.65 -8.31
CA ASP A 50 5.17 -7.30 -9.54
C ASP A 50 3.64 -7.30 -9.62
N LEU A 51 3.11 -6.98 -10.80
CA LEU A 51 1.68 -6.96 -11.08
C LEU A 51 1.31 -8.15 -11.95
N HIS A 52 0.43 -9.00 -11.43
CA HIS A 52 -0.07 -10.19 -12.12
C HIS A 52 -1.59 -10.11 -12.24
N PRO A 53 -2.11 -9.63 -13.39
CA PRO A 53 -3.54 -9.70 -13.68
C PRO A 53 -3.98 -11.16 -13.81
N GLU A 54 -5.01 -11.56 -13.07
CA GLU A 54 -5.60 -12.90 -13.13
C GLU A 54 -7.11 -12.79 -13.41
N PRO A 55 -7.50 -12.57 -14.69
CA PRO A 55 -8.90 -12.35 -15.04
C PRO A 55 -9.83 -13.50 -14.68
N GLU A 56 -9.33 -14.75 -14.76
CA GLU A 56 -10.10 -15.94 -14.40
C GLU A 56 -10.45 -16.00 -12.90
N ALA A 57 -9.54 -15.51 -12.05
CA ALA A 57 -9.75 -15.39 -10.61
C ALA A 57 -10.43 -14.07 -10.21
N GLY A 58 -10.61 -13.13 -11.15
CA GLY A 58 -11.19 -11.81 -10.90
C GLY A 58 -10.30 -10.91 -10.03
N ILE A 59 -8.98 -11.14 -9.99
CA ILE A 59 -8.06 -10.38 -9.15
C ILE A 59 -6.90 -9.78 -9.93
N LEU A 60 -6.35 -8.69 -9.41
CA LEU A 60 -5.03 -8.19 -9.74
C LEU A 60 -4.13 -8.51 -8.54
N ARG A 61 -3.28 -9.53 -8.68
CA ARG A 61 -2.33 -9.90 -7.64
C ARG A 61 -1.15 -8.95 -7.70
N VAL A 62 -0.88 -8.29 -6.58
CA VAL A 62 0.22 -7.34 -6.39
C VAL A 62 1.22 -7.97 -5.44
N VAL A 63 2.38 -8.39 -5.96
CA VAL A 63 3.42 -9.07 -5.18
C VAL A 63 4.51 -8.08 -4.84
N ILE A 64 4.51 -7.62 -3.58
CA ILE A 64 5.47 -6.64 -3.05
C ILE A 64 6.73 -7.38 -2.61
N HIS A 65 7.90 -6.89 -3.01
CA HIS A 65 9.17 -7.48 -2.59
C HIS A 65 9.41 -7.27 -1.08
N PRO A 66 10.12 -8.17 -0.38
CA PRO A 66 10.39 -8.01 1.04
C PRO A 66 11.24 -6.76 1.29
N LEU A 67 10.90 -6.05 2.36
CA LEU A 67 11.80 -5.10 2.98
C LEU A 67 13.01 -5.88 3.54
N GLY A 68 14.18 -5.26 3.55
CA GLY A 68 15.43 -5.87 4.01
C GLY A 68 15.47 -6.28 5.49
N GLU A 69 14.37 -6.15 6.22
CA GLU A 69 14.28 -6.46 7.64
C GLU A 69 13.04 -7.33 7.97
N PRO A 70 13.21 -8.55 8.53
CA PRO A 70 12.10 -9.48 8.78
C PRO A 70 10.99 -8.94 9.70
N ARG A 71 11.33 -8.07 10.67
CA ARG A 71 10.31 -7.45 11.53
C ARG A 71 9.39 -6.52 10.73
N LEU A 72 9.94 -5.80 9.75
CA LEU A 72 9.16 -4.89 8.91
C LEU A 72 8.28 -5.68 7.95
N ASN A 73 8.79 -6.78 7.39
CA ASN A 73 7.99 -7.69 6.57
C ASN A 73 6.75 -8.20 7.33
N ARG A 74 6.89 -8.60 8.61
CA ARG A 74 5.74 -9.03 9.41
C ARG A 74 4.71 -7.92 9.63
N ALA A 75 5.15 -6.69 9.86
CA ALA A 75 4.24 -5.54 10.02
C ALA A 75 3.53 -5.22 8.69
N VAL A 76 4.27 -5.23 7.58
CA VAL A 76 3.71 -5.01 6.25
C VAL A 76 2.75 -6.13 5.86
N SER A 77 3.04 -7.41 6.14
CA SER A 77 2.10 -8.51 5.87
C SER A 77 0.73 -8.26 6.50
N LYS A 78 0.69 -7.85 7.76
CA LYS A 78 -0.55 -7.50 8.46
C LYS A 78 -1.25 -6.26 7.87
N LEU A 79 -0.48 -5.27 7.41
CA LEU A 79 -1.05 -4.15 6.67
C LEU A 79 -1.70 -4.62 5.37
N LEU A 80 -1.05 -5.50 4.60
CA LEU A 80 -1.59 -6.03 3.35
C LEU A 80 -2.85 -6.86 3.60
N GLU A 81 -2.92 -7.64 4.68
CA GLU A 81 -4.14 -8.33 5.10
C GLU A 81 -5.29 -7.34 5.34
N HIS A 82 -5.03 -6.23 6.03
CA HIS A 82 -6.04 -5.18 6.23
C HIS A 82 -6.50 -4.55 4.91
N LEU A 83 -5.58 -4.27 4.00
CA LEU A 83 -5.91 -3.73 2.67
C LEU A 83 -6.74 -4.73 1.85
N ASN A 84 -6.39 -6.01 1.88
CA ASN A 84 -7.14 -7.05 1.18
C ASN A 84 -8.56 -7.21 1.72
N ALA A 85 -8.76 -7.03 3.03
CA ALA A 85 -10.09 -7.08 3.65
C ALA A 85 -11.00 -5.92 3.22
N SER A 86 -10.45 -4.84 2.66
CA SER A 86 -11.26 -3.73 2.13
C SER A 86 -11.90 -4.01 0.76
N GLU A 87 -11.56 -5.14 0.12
CA GLU A 87 -12.14 -5.61 -1.15
C GLU A 87 -12.16 -4.55 -2.26
N VAL A 88 -11.10 -3.76 -2.36
CA VAL A 88 -11.01 -2.65 -3.33
C VAL A 88 -10.75 -3.18 -4.74
N ASP A 89 -11.57 -2.74 -5.69
CA ASP A 89 -11.36 -3.01 -7.11
C ASP A 89 -10.37 -2.03 -7.75
N TYR A 90 -9.56 -2.52 -8.69
CA TYR A 90 -8.63 -1.69 -9.45
C TYR A 90 -9.39 -0.77 -10.42
N PRO A 91 -9.17 0.56 -10.39
CA PRO A 91 -9.94 1.52 -11.17
C PRO A 91 -9.97 1.21 -12.66
N GLY A 92 -11.17 1.25 -13.26
CA GLY A 92 -11.37 0.99 -14.68
C GLY A 92 -11.36 -0.49 -15.08
N THR A 93 -11.37 -1.41 -14.10
CA THR A 93 -11.46 -2.86 -14.33
C THR A 93 -12.45 -3.50 -13.36
N SER A 94 -12.74 -4.79 -13.55
CA SER A 94 -13.46 -5.63 -12.58
C SER A 94 -12.52 -6.52 -11.76
N LEU A 95 -11.22 -6.17 -11.70
CA LEU A 95 -10.22 -6.95 -10.97
C LEU A 95 -10.09 -6.41 -9.55
N ARG A 96 -10.27 -7.28 -8.55
CA ARG A 96 -10.05 -6.95 -7.15
C ARG A 96 -8.56 -6.94 -6.82
N LEU A 97 -8.10 -5.93 -6.09
CA LEU A 97 -6.71 -5.87 -5.62
C LEU A 97 -6.45 -6.95 -4.58
N ASN A 98 -5.38 -7.72 -4.77
CA ASN A 98 -4.89 -8.69 -3.79
C ASN A 98 -3.39 -8.52 -3.57
N PHE A 99 -3.02 -7.92 -2.45
CA PHE A 99 -1.64 -7.65 -2.07
C PHE A 99 -1.01 -8.82 -1.33
N GLN A 100 0.22 -9.16 -1.69
CA GLN A 100 1.01 -10.21 -1.03
C GLN A 100 2.46 -9.77 -0.91
N LEU A 101 3.16 -10.23 0.13
CA LEU A 101 4.62 -10.10 0.22
C LEU A 101 5.25 -11.31 -0.47
N SER A 102 6.25 -11.10 -1.32
CA SER A 102 7.02 -12.23 -1.83
C SER A 102 7.78 -12.90 -0.68
N SER A 103 7.75 -14.22 -0.68
CA SER A 103 8.56 -14.98 0.27
C SER A 103 10.02 -14.79 -0.14
N ALA A 104 10.83 -14.23 0.77
CA ALA A 104 12.28 -14.25 0.60
C ALA A 104 12.71 -15.73 0.53
N VAL A 105 13.21 -16.15 -0.62
CA VAL A 105 13.87 -17.45 -0.79
C VAL A 105 15.20 -17.42 -0.04
#